data_AF-A0AAN8B5U5-F1
#
_entry.id   AF-A0AAN8B5U5-F1
#
_cell.length_a   1.000
_cell.length_b   1.000
_cell.length_c   1.000
_cell.angle_alpha   90.00
_cell.angle_beta   90.00
_cell.angle_gamma   90.00
#
_symmetry.space_group_name_H-M   'P 1'
#
loop_
_entity.id
_entity.type
_entity.pdbx_description
1 polymer ?
#
loop_
_entity_poly.entity_id
_entity_poly.type
_entity_poly.pdbx_seq_one_letter_code
_entity_poly.pdbx_strand_id
1 'polypeptide(L)'
;MHGIPCRSGRTVSTEIPAASGVDRWDFGGQWVGSTQTHILELIKELGLETYPQFSIGKKVHHMGGVQAPKFAPSTSIPALSPLVLMDLTQLRWKIDRLLATVCVQEPSMTPGAVELDSMTLQSYIDKQVWTTELKEEMGLCSRSLFGMEPSQMSFLFFLMFAAAATGSAGEHSRLCTRANDKGRHPAAFSVSGRTRRVQERTTGLCCDGHMAGRVQ
;
A
#
# COMPACT_ATOMS: atom_id res chain seq x y z
N MET A 1 -29.44 17.49 -11.84
CA MET A 1 -29.88 17.05 -10.51
C MET A 1 -28.64 16.73 -9.70
N HIS A 2 -28.43 17.49 -8.62
CA HIS A 2 -27.26 17.40 -7.75
C HIS A 2 -27.37 16.15 -6.87
N GLY A 3 -26.40 15.22 -6.97
CA GLY A 3 -26.42 14.00 -6.18
C GLY A 3 -25.10 13.75 -5.48
N ILE A 4 -24.94 14.18 -4.23
CA ILE A 4 -24.01 13.61 -3.23
C ILE A 4 -24.63 13.88 -1.83
N PRO A 5 -24.80 12.85 -0.96
CA PRO A 5 -23.82 12.61 0.12
C PRO A 5 -23.21 11.20 0.02
N CYS A 6 -21.92 11.14 -0.31
CA CYS A 6 -21.17 9.89 -0.47
C CYS A 6 -20.83 9.31 0.92
N ARG A 7 -21.49 8.21 1.31
CA ARG A 7 -21.13 7.46 2.54
C ARG A 7 -19.79 6.74 2.48
N SER A 8 -19.21 6.60 1.30
CA SER A 8 -18.15 5.63 1.05
C SER A 8 -16.75 6.08 1.54
N GLY A 9 -16.64 7.27 2.16
CA GLY A 9 -15.38 7.75 2.74
C GLY A 9 -14.26 7.80 1.70
N ARG A 10 -13.28 6.89 1.84
CA ARG A 10 -12.11 6.77 0.95
C ARG A 10 -12.23 5.69 -0.13
N THR A 11 -13.34 4.96 -0.19
CA THR A 11 -13.69 4.12 -1.36
C THR A 11 -14.71 4.91 -2.17
N VAL A 12 -14.52 5.08 -3.47
CA VAL A 12 -15.45 5.85 -4.31
C VAL A 12 -15.51 5.19 -5.66
N SER A 13 -16.71 4.86 -6.14
CA SER A 13 -16.89 4.37 -7.50
C SER A 13 -17.82 5.32 -8.27
N THR A 14 -17.43 5.63 -9.50
CA THR A 14 -18.12 6.59 -10.38
C THR A 14 -18.21 6.02 -11.79
N GLU A 15 -19.29 6.34 -12.48
CA GLU A 15 -19.48 6.02 -13.89
C GLU A 15 -18.79 7.04 -14.79
N ILE A 16 -18.02 6.55 -15.76
CA ILE A 16 -17.29 7.37 -16.73
C ILE A 16 -17.64 6.92 -18.16
N PRO A 17 -17.63 7.85 -19.13
CA PRO A 17 -17.75 7.49 -20.54
C PRO A 17 -16.59 6.58 -20.98
N ALA A 18 -16.90 5.52 -21.71
CA ALA A 18 -15.97 4.55 -22.26
C ALA A 18 -16.30 4.25 -23.73
N ALA A 19 -15.38 3.61 -24.45
CA ALA A 19 -15.54 3.33 -25.88
C ALA A 19 -16.80 2.50 -26.22
N SER A 20 -17.30 1.70 -25.29
CA SER A 20 -18.50 0.87 -25.43
C SER A 20 -19.72 1.39 -24.63
N GLY A 21 -19.73 2.67 -24.22
CA GLY A 21 -20.83 3.27 -23.46
C GLY A 21 -20.38 3.88 -22.13
N VAL A 22 -20.91 3.39 -21.02
CA VAL A 22 -20.55 3.84 -19.67
C VAL A 22 -19.89 2.68 -18.94
N ASP A 23 -18.73 2.93 -18.33
CA ASP A 23 -18.04 1.99 -17.47
C ASP A 23 -17.90 2.58 -16.06
N ARG A 24 -17.94 1.72 -15.04
CA ARG A 24 -17.85 2.14 -13.63
C ARG A 24 -16.43 1.92 -13.14
N TRP A 25 -15.82 2.95 -12.54
CA TRP A 25 -14.42 2.97 -12.09
C TRP A 25 -14.29 3.33 -10.62
N ASP A 26 -13.29 2.77 -9.95
CA ASP A 26 -12.92 3.15 -8.58
C ASP A 26 -11.94 4.33 -8.60
N PHE A 27 -12.25 5.36 -7.84
CA PHE A 27 -11.46 6.58 -7.61
C PHE A 27 -10.87 6.62 -6.19
N GLY A 28 -11.05 5.55 -5.41
CA GLY A 28 -10.55 5.41 -4.04
C GLY A 28 -9.88 4.05 -3.81
N GLY A 29 -9.94 3.55 -2.57
CA GLY A 29 -9.42 2.22 -2.24
C GLY A 29 -10.09 1.13 -3.08
N GLN A 30 -9.31 0.45 -3.93
CA GLN A 30 -9.82 -0.54 -4.88
C GLN A 30 -9.32 -1.97 -4.58
N TRP A 31 -8.11 -2.09 -4.06
CA TRP A 31 -7.43 -3.37 -3.98
C TRP A 31 -7.60 -4.09 -2.65
N VAL A 32 -7.68 -5.42 -2.72
CA VAL A 32 -7.60 -6.33 -1.58
C VAL A 32 -6.53 -7.40 -1.82
N GLY A 33 -5.90 -7.84 -0.73
CA GLY A 33 -4.86 -8.88 -0.73
C GLY A 33 -5.31 -10.15 0.02
N SER A 34 -4.69 -11.29 -0.26
CA SER A 34 -5.09 -12.58 0.34
C SER A 34 -4.97 -12.66 1.87
N THR A 35 -4.12 -11.83 2.47
CA THR A 35 -3.95 -11.73 3.93
C THR A 35 -5.00 -10.88 4.61
N GLN A 36 -5.82 -10.14 3.85
CA GLN A 36 -6.87 -9.27 4.38
C GLN A 36 -8.16 -10.07 4.58
N THR A 37 -8.13 -11.03 5.50
CA THR A 37 -9.18 -12.04 5.70
C THR A 37 -10.55 -11.43 5.98
N HIS A 38 -10.63 -10.45 6.88
CA HIS A 38 -11.91 -9.84 7.27
C HIS A 38 -12.66 -9.18 6.11
N ILE A 39 -11.97 -8.45 5.22
CA ILE A 39 -12.64 -7.83 4.07
C ILE A 39 -13.03 -8.87 3.02
N LEU A 40 -12.23 -9.94 2.85
CA LEU A 40 -12.54 -11.04 1.93
C LEU A 40 -13.77 -11.85 2.40
N GLU A 41 -13.88 -12.09 3.71
CA GLU A 41 -15.06 -12.71 4.33
C GLU A 41 -16.30 -11.84 4.10
N LEU A 42 -16.22 -10.54 4.37
CA LEU A 42 -17.32 -9.61 4.15
C LEU A 42 -17.75 -9.54 2.68
N ILE A 43 -16.79 -9.50 1.74
CA ILE A 43 -17.08 -9.55 0.29
C ILE A 43 -17.89 -10.82 -0.05
N LYS A 44 -17.51 -11.97 0.51
CA LYS A 44 -18.19 -13.24 0.30
C LYS A 44 -19.59 -13.26 0.91
N GLU A 45 -19.76 -12.79 2.15
CA GLU A 45 -21.05 -12.69 2.83
C GLU A 45 -22.02 -11.79 2.06
N LEU A 46 -21.53 -10.69 1.51
CA LEU A 46 -22.31 -9.78 0.70
C LEU A 46 -22.57 -10.31 -0.73
N GLY A 47 -22.13 -11.51 -1.09
CA GLY A 47 -22.31 -12.09 -2.42
C GLY A 47 -21.64 -11.29 -3.53
N LEU A 48 -20.48 -10.70 -3.22
CA LEU A 48 -19.63 -10.00 -4.18
C LEU A 48 -18.46 -10.91 -4.58
N GLU A 49 -17.96 -10.73 -5.79
CA GLU A 49 -16.82 -11.50 -6.30
C GLU A 49 -15.56 -10.64 -6.34
N THR A 50 -14.40 -11.25 -6.46
CA THR A 50 -13.12 -10.57 -6.74
C THR A 50 -12.53 -11.09 -8.03
N TYR A 51 -11.79 -10.24 -8.75
CA TYR A 51 -11.03 -10.64 -9.94
C TYR A 51 -9.55 -10.29 -9.79
N PRO A 52 -8.65 -11.07 -10.39
CA PRO A 52 -7.23 -10.78 -10.33
C PRO A 52 -6.91 -9.46 -11.04
N GLN A 53 -6.03 -8.67 -10.44
CA GLN A 53 -5.51 -7.47 -11.09
C GLN A 53 -4.78 -7.88 -12.38
N PHE A 54 -5.05 -7.17 -13.47
CA PHE A 54 -4.32 -7.37 -14.72
C PHE A 54 -2.83 -7.08 -14.51
N SER A 55 -1.99 -8.10 -14.70
CA SER A 55 -0.54 -8.04 -14.50
C SER A 55 0.26 -8.67 -15.65
N ILE A 56 -0.41 -8.92 -16.78
CA ILE A 56 0.22 -9.53 -17.96
C ILE A 56 0.90 -8.42 -18.77
N GLY A 57 2.20 -8.56 -19.02
CA GLY A 57 2.98 -7.60 -19.79
C GLY A 57 4.35 -7.31 -19.17
N LYS A 58 5.07 -6.37 -19.78
CA LYS A 58 6.38 -5.92 -19.28
C LYS A 58 6.17 -4.90 -18.15
N LYS A 59 6.76 -5.15 -16.99
CA LYS A 59 6.87 -4.14 -15.92
C LYS A 59 7.96 -3.15 -16.35
N VAL A 60 7.64 -1.86 -16.35
CA VAL A 60 8.61 -0.81 -16.70
C VAL A 60 9.02 -0.09 -15.42
N HIS A 61 10.32 -0.06 -15.17
CA HIS A 61 10.93 0.75 -14.14
C HIS A 61 11.61 1.95 -14.82
N HIS A 62 11.30 3.15 -14.31
CA HIS A 62 11.78 4.41 -14.86
C HIS A 62 12.02 5.37 -13.71
N MET A 63 13.29 5.59 -13.41
CA MET A 63 13.75 6.48 -12.35
C MET A 63 14.65 7.55 -12.97
N GLY A 64 14.48 8.80 -12.54
CA GLY A 64 15.17 9.97 -13.08
C GLY A 64 14.30 10.85 -13.99
N GLY A 65 14.95 11.71 -14.78
CA GLY A 65 14.27 12.64 -15.68
C GLY A 65 13.68 11.97 -16.93
N VAL A 66 13.06 12.76 -17.80
CA VAL A 66 12.37 12.29 -19.02
C VAL A 66 13.28 11.47 -19.96
N GLN A 67 14.59 11.70 -19.92
CA GLN A 67 15.60 11.01 -20.72
C GLN A 67 16.20 9.77 -20.05
N ALA A 68 15.75 9.44 -18.83
CA ALA A 68 16.30 8.30 -18.12
C ALA A 68 15.93 6.99 -18.85
N PRO A 69 16.85 6.02 -18.89
CA PRO A 69 16.59 4.75 -19.53
C PRO A 69 15.42 4.03 -18.85
N LYS A 70 14.44 3.63 -19.67
CA LYS A 70 13.31 2.80 -19.23
C LYS A 70 13.74 1.35 -19.30
N PHE A 71 13.70 0.67 -18.17
CA PHE A 71 14.06 -0.74 -18.13
C PHE A 71 12.82 -1.60 -17.95
N ALA A 72 12.74 -2.65 -18.76
CA ALA A 72 11.70 -3.65 -18.69
C ALA A 72 12.33 -5.00 -18.34
N PRO A 73 12.66 -5.25 -17.05
CA PRO A 73 13.22 -6.53 -16.66
C PRO A 73 12.23 -7.67 -16.97
N SER A 74 12.78 -8.81 -17.42
CA SER A 74 12.02 -10.06 -17.58
C SER A 74 11.67 -10.70 -16.23
N THR A 75 12.31 -10.24 -15.15
CA THR A 75 12.12 -10.69 -13.78
C THR A 75 11.38 -9.65 -12.95
N SER A 76 10.92 -10.05 -11.76
CA SER A 76 10.20 -9.15 -10.84
C SER A 76 11.11 -8.22 -10.03
N ILE A 77 12.42 -8.22 -10.29
CA ILE A 77 13.41 -7.41 -9.60
C ILE A 77 13.63 -6.15 -10.46
N PRO A 78 13.59 -4.94 -9.88
CA PRO A 78 13.88 -3.73 -10.64
C PRO A 78 15.31 -3.83 -11.22
N ALA A 79 15.53 -3.28 -12.41
CA ALA A 79 16.81 -3.37 -13.11
C ALA A 79 17.84 -2.41 -12.47
N LEU A 80 18.24 -2.73 -11.24
CA LEU A 80 19.19 -1.97 -10.44
C LEU A 80 20.60 -2.53 -10.66
N SER A 81 21.61 -1.67 -10.52
CA SER A 81 22.99 -2.14 -10.55
C SER A 81 23.25 -3.18 -9.42
N PRO A 82 24.20 -4.13 -9.60
CA PRO A 82 24.51 -5.11 -8.56
C PRO A 82 24.83 -4.47 -7.20
N LEU A 83 25.49 -3.32 -7.20
CA LEU A 83 25.81 -2.57 -5.98
C LEU A 83 24.53 -2.10 -5.25
N VAL A 84 23.56 -1.57 -6.01
CA VAL A 84 22.28 -1.11 -5.46
C VAL A 84 21.43 -2.29 -4.98
N LEU A 85 21.49 -3.44 -5.66
CA LEU A 85 20.83 -4.66 -5.18
C LEU A 85 21.42 -5.17 -3.86
N MET A 86 22.75 -5.09 -3.69
CA MET A 86 23.41 -5.44 -2.43
C MET A 86 23.01 -4.48 -1.31
N ASP A 87 23.00 -3.18 -1.59
CA ASP A 87 22.57 -2.13 -0.65
C ASP A 87 21.11 -2.33 -0.23
N LEU A 88 20.21 -2.60 -1.18
CA LEU A 88 18.81 -2.91 -0.94
C LEU A 88 18.64 -4.17 -0.08
N THR A 89 19.42 -5.21 -0.37
CA THR A 89 19.40 -6.46 0.40
C THR A 89 19.84 -6.21 1.85
N GLN A 90 20.88 -5.39 2.05
CA GLN A 90 21.36 -5.03 3.39
C GLN A 90 20.33 -4.19 4.15
N LEU A 91 19.77 -3.14 3.52
CA LEU A 91 18.72 -2.31 4.12
C LEU A 91 17.53 -3.16 4.55
N ARG A 92 17.09 -4.04 3.65
CA ARG A 92 15.99 -4.96 3.90
C ARG A 92 16.26 -5.87 5.08
N TRP A 93 17.43 -6.50 5.15
CA TRP A 93 17.78 -7.36 6.27
C TRP A 93 17.74 -6.62 7.62
N LYS A 94 18.20 -5.36 7.66
CA LYS A 94 18.12 -4.51 8.85
C LYS A 94 16.67 -4.19 9.23
N ILE A 95 15.83 -3.83 8.26
CA ILE A 95 14.41 -3.54 8.49
C ILE A 95 13.68 -4.79 8.97
N ASP A 96 13.88 -5.95 8.33
CA ASP A 96 13.23 -7.21 8.71
C ASP A 96 13.54 -7.59 10.16
N ARG A 97 14.77 -7.37 10.62
CA ARG A 97 15.17 -7.58 12.02
C ARG A 97 14.44 -6.64 12.98
N LEU A 98 14.26 -5.37 12.60
CA LEU A 98 13.52 -4.41 13.41
C LEU A 98 12.03 -4.75 13.46
N LEU A 99 11.43 -5.10 12.31
CA LEU A 99 10.02 -5.49 12.23
C LEU A 99 9.67 -6.66 13.13
N ALA A 100 10.58 -7.62 13.31
CA ALA A 100 10.40 -8.74 14.23
C ALA A 100 10.27 -8.34 15.71
N THR A 101 10.65 -7.10 16.06
CA THR A 101 10.61 -6.58 17.44
C THR A 101 9.44 -5.62 17.70
N VAL A 102 8.71 -5.22 16.65
CA VAL A 102 7.70 -4.16 16.73
C VAL A 102 6.41 -4.67 17.38
N CYS A 103 5.96 -3.97 18.41
CA CYS A 103 4.67 -4.20 19.04
C CYS A 103 3.57 -3.49 18.24
N VAL A 104 2.93 -4.18 17.29
CA VAL A 104 1.93 -3.57 16.38
C VAL A 104 0.75 -2.95 17.11
N GLN A 105 0.25 -3.59 18.17
CA GLN A 105 -0.91 -3.10 18.93
C GLN A 105 -0.56 -1.92 19.85
N GLU A 106 0.69 -1.87 20.33
CA GLU A 106 1.16 -0.82 21.23
C GLU A 106 2.58 -0.41 20.84
N PRO A 107 2.73 0.47 19.83
CA PRO A 107 4.03 0.76 19.23
C PRO A 107 5.03 1.37 20.22
N SER A 108 4.54 2.08 21.24
CA SER A 108 5.34 2.65 22.33
C SER A 108 6.06 1.60 23.18
N MET A 109 5.60 0.34 23.19
CA MET A 109 6.28 -0.76 23.88
C MET A 109 7.35 -1.46 23.06
N THR A 110 7.53 -1.06 21.79
CA THR A 110 8.61 -1.59 20.95
C THR A 110 9.97 -1.30 21.62
N PRO A 111 10.90 -2.28 21.67
CA PRO A 111 12.23 -2.04 22.19
C PRO A 111 12.91 -0.87 21.47
N GLY A 112 13.34 0.15 22.23
CA GLY A 112 13.93 1.36 21.65
C GLY A 112 12.93 2.30 20.99
N ALA A 113 11.62 2.19 21.28
CA ALA A 113 10.56 3.01 20.67
C ALA A 113 10.89 4.51 20.67
N VAL A 114 11.38 5.06 21.79
CA VAL A 114 11.73 6.49 21.88
C VAL A 114 12.80 6.88 20.85
N GLU A 115 13.83 6.05 20.67
CA GLU A 115 14.88 6.33 19.68
C GLU A 115 14.33 6.20 18.26
N LEU A 116 13.58 5.12 17.98
CA LEU A 116 12.98 4.86 16.66
C LEU A 116 11.96 5.93 16.27
N ASP A 117 11.20 6.46 17.21
CA ASP A 117 10.19 7.51 16.96
C ASP A 117 10.82 8.90 16.86
N SER A 118 11.96 9.12 17.54
CA SER A 118 12.71 10.39 17.47
C SER A 118 13.38 10.64 16.12
N MET A 119 13.48 9.62 15.26
CA MET A 119 14.09 9.74 13.95
C MET A 119 13.05 9.64 12.84
N THR A 120 13.32 10.35 11.74
CA THR A 120 12.50 10.23 10.53
C THR A 120 12.95 9.01 9.71
N LEU A 121 12.08 8.50 8.85
CA LEU A 121 12.43 7.47 7.86
C LEU A 121 13.61 7.95 6.99
N GLN A 122 13.64 9.23 6.62
CA GLN A 122 14.77 9.83 5.89
C GLN A 122 16.09 9.70 6.66
N SER A 123 16.11 10.07 7.95
CA SER A 123 17.31 10.00 8.78
C SER A 123 17.82 8.57 8.92
N TYR A 124 16.93 7.59 8.96
CA TYR A 124 17.32 6.17 8.96
C TYR A 124 17.91 5.74 7.61
N ILE A 125 17.25 6.08 6.51
CA ILE A 125 17.74 5.80 5.14
C ILE A 125 19.13 6.42 4.95
N ASP A 126 19.33 7.67 5.33
CA ASP A 126 20.61 8.35 5.15
C ASP A 126 21.77 7.72 5.92
N LYS A 127 21.48 7.10 7.08
CA LYS A 127 22.46 6.37 7.88
C LYS A 127 22.75 4.97 7.34
N GLN A 128 21.76 4.30 6.75
CA GLN A 128 21.85 2.87 6.41
C GLN A 128 22.11 2.59 4.94
N VAL A 129 21.73 3.50 4.05
CA VAL A 129 21.79 3.34 2.58
C VAL A 129 23.01 4.06 2.03
N TRP A 130 23.78 3.37 1.19
CA TRP A 130 25.04 3.87 0.64
C TRP A 130 24.86 4.50 -0.74
N THR A 131 23.94 3.98 -1.54
CA THR A 131 23.74 4.36 -2.94
C THR A 131 22.66 5.43 -3.08
N THR A 132 22.96 6.50 -3.81
CA THR A 132 21.99 7.58 -4.09
C THR A 132 20.75 7.06 -4.79
N GLU A 133 20.93 6.12 -5.73
CA GLU A 133 19.83 5.48 -6.46
C GLU A 133 18.83 4.79 -5.52
N LEU A 134 19.30 4.07 -4.49
CA LEU A 134 18.40 3.46 -3.51
C LEU A 134 17.71 4.50 -2.62
N LYS A 135 18.37 5.61 -2.28
CA LYS A 135 17.72 6.70 -1.52
C LYS A 135 16.56 7.31 -2.29
N GLU A 136 16.74 7.54 -3.59
CA GLU A 136 15.69 8.03 -4.49
C GLU A 136 14.53 7.03 -4.60
N GLU A 137 14.82 5.75 -4.76
CA GLU A 137 13.82 4.66 -4.77
C GLU A 137 13.01 4.62 -3.48
N MET A 138 13.65 4.75 -2.31
CA MET A 138 12.95 4.78 -1.03
C MET A 138 12.05 6.01 -0.90
N GLY A 139 12.48 7.16 -1.43
CA GLY A 139 11.65 8.37 -1.52
C GLY A 139 10.43 8.17 -2.43
N LEU A 140 10.61 7.56 -3.60
CA LEU A 140 9.51 7.19 -4.50
C LEU A 140 8.53 6.21 -3.84
N CYS A 141 9.04 5.20 -3.13
CA CYS A 141 8.22 4.26 -2.39
C CYS A 141 7.40 4.95 -1.30
N SER A 142 8.02 5.86 -0.52
CA SER A 142 7.32 6.63 0.52
C SER A 142 6.18 7.47 -0.06
N ARG A 143 6.45 8.23 -1.12
CA ARG A 143 5.42 9.04 -1.81
C ARG A 143 4.30 8.18 -2.38
N SER A 144 4.63 7.04 -2.96
CA SER A 144 3.65 6.17 -3.61
C SER A 144 2.74 5.44 -2.62
N LEU A 145 3.29 5.03 -1.47
CA LEU A 145 2.55 4.25 -0.46
C LEU A 145 1.82 5.12 0.56
N PHE A 146 2.46 6.22 0.98
CA PHE A 146 1.99 7.05 2.09
C PHE A 146 1.58 8.46 1.66
N GLY A 147 1.92 8.89 0.44
CA GLY A 147 1.63 10.26 -0.01
C GLY A 147 2.48 11.32 0.69
N MET A 148 3.58 10.94 1.33
CA MET A 148 4.44 11.85 2.11
C MET A 148 5.92 11.57 1.87
N GLU A 149 6.76 12.58 2.09
CA GLU A 149 8.21 12.42 2.02
C GLU A 149 8.74 11.63 3.22
N PRO A 150 9.83 10.86 3.08
CA PRO A 150 10.43 10.12 4.19
C PRO A 150 10.84 11.01 5.37
N SER A 151 11.11 12.30 5.12
CA SER A 151 11.49 13.28 6.15
C SER A 151 10.33 13.71 7.04
N GLN A 152 9.09 13.43 6.62
CA GLN A 152 7.88 13.79 7.36
C GLN A 152 7.33 12.62 8.19
N MET A 153 7.95 11.45 8.09
CA MET A 153 7.44 10.20 8.65
C MET A 153 8.34 9.73 9.79
N SER A 154 7.77 9.48 10.97
CA SER A 154 8.45 8.76 12.05
C SER A 154 8.89 7.37 11.57
N PHE A 155 10.11 6.98 11.92
CA PHE A 155 10.62 5.67 11.56
C PHE A 155 9.91 4.55 12.35
N LEU A 156 9.56 4.78 13.62
CA LEU A 156 8.73 3.83 14.39
C LEU A 156 7.35 3.64 13.74
N PHE A 157 6.71 4.72 13.29
CA PHE A 157 5.43 4.62 12.58
C PHE A 157 5.55 3.78 11.30
N PHE A 158 6.60 4.01 10.51
CA PHE A 158 6.87 3.20 9.31
C PHE A 158 7.00 1.71 9.64
N LEU A 159 7.77 1.37 10.67
CA LEU A 159 7.97 -0.02 11.10
C LEU A 159 6.66 -0.67 11.58
N MET A 160 5.87 0.04 12.37
CA MET A 160 4.55 -0.42 12.82
C MET A 160 3.62 -0.69 11.64
N PHE A 161 3.53 0.26 10.69
CA PHE A 161 2.68 0.11 9.52
C PHE A 161 3.12 -1.08 8.66
N ALA A 162 4.43 -1.21 8.41
CA ALA A 162 4.98 -2.32 7.63
C ALA A 162 4.72 -3.67 8.31
N ALA A 163 4.91 -3.78 9.63
CA ALA A 163 4.64 -4.98 10.40
C ALA A 163 3.15 -5.35 10.38
N ALA A 164 2.26 -4.37 10.51
CA ALA A 164 0.81 -4.56 10.40
C ALA A 164 0.40 -5.05 9.00
N ALA A 165 1.01 -4.50 7.94
CA ALA A 165 0.70 -4.86 6.55
C ALA A 165 1.21 -6.26 6.17
N THR A 166 2.32 -6.72 6.75
CA THR A 166 2.91 -8.04 6.44
C THR A 166 2.30 -9.17 7.26
N GLY A 167 1.68 -8.86 8.41
CA GLY A 167 1.20 -9.83 9.40
C GLY A 167 2.34 -10.40 10.25
N SER A 168 2.00 -11.03 11.37
CA SER A 168 2.92 -11.65 12.34
C SER A 168 3.63 -12.93 11.84
N ALA A 169 3.35 -13.37 10.62
CA ALA A 169 3.97 -14.54 10.02
C ALA A 169 5.18 -14.13 9.16
N GLY A 170 6.34 -13.95 9.81
CA GLY A 170 7.72 -14.16 9.30
C GLY A 170 8.14 -13.72 7.88
N GLU A 171 7.33 -12.99 7.12
CA GLU A 171 7.53 -12.72 5.70
C GLU A 171 7.35 -11.22 5.42
N HIS A 172 8.33 -10.44 5.85
CA HIS A 172 8.39 -8.98 5.77
C HIS A 172 8.58 -8.41 4.34
N SER A 173 8.59 -9.28 3.31
CA SER A 173 8.87 -8.95 1.90
C SER A 173 7.79 -8.16 1.15
N ARG A 174 6.65 -7.83 1.75
CA ARG A 174 5.40 -7.67 0.98
C ARG A 174 5.02 -6.23 0.65
N LEU A 175 5.68 -5.23 1.26
CA LEU A 175 5.26 -3.83 1.12
C LEU A 175 5.67 -3.21 -0.23
N CYS A 176 6.88 -3.51 -0.72
CA CYS A 176 7.42 -2.92 -1.95
C CYS A 176 7.56 -3.91 -3.12
N THR A 177 7.41 -5.22 -2.88
CA THR A 177 7.65 -6.21 -3.93
C THR A 177 6.33 -6.71 -4.53
N ARG A 178 5.98 -6.21 -5.72
CA ARG A 178 4.92 -6.76 -6.58
C ARG A 178 5.40 -8.01 -7.34
N ALA A 179 6.26 -8.81 -6.72
CA ALA A 179 6.78 -10.03 -7.35
C ALA A 179 5.68 -11.09 -7.41
N ASN A 180 5.88 -12.03 -8.33
CA ASN A 180 5.00 -13.11 -8.79
C ASN A 180 4.53 -14.05 -7.66
N ASP A 181 3.89 -13.50 -6.64
CA ASP A 181 3.47 -14.19 -5.44
C ASP A 181 1.96 -14.31 -5.49
N LYS A 182 1.49 -15.55 -5.65
CA LYS A 182 0.11 -15.99 -5.97
C LYS A 182 -0.98 -15.26 -5.14
N GLY A 183 -1.29 -14.02 -5.46
CA GLY A 183 -2.24 -13.16 -4.74
C GLY A 183 -1.78 -12.66 -3.36
N ARG A 184 -0.50 -12.83 -2.99
CA ARG A 184 0.05 -12.52 -1.65
C ARG A 184 0.61 -11.09 -1.51
N HIS A 185 0.00 -10.14 -2.21
CA HIS A 185 0.34 -8.71 -2.08
C HIS A 185 -0.92 -7.85 -1.98
N PRO A 186 -0.85 -6.64 -1.37
CA PRO A 186 -2.04 -5.81 -1.12
C PRO A 186 -2.82 -5.40 -2.37
N ALA A 187 -2.15 -5.35 -3.53
CA ALA A 187 -2.73 -5.00 -4.84
C ALA A 187 -3.13 -6.22 -5.70
N ALA A 188 -3.49 -7.35 -5.07
CA ALA A 188 -3.69 -8.64 -5.75
C ALA A 188 -5.00 -8.75 -6.49
N PHE A 189 -6.08 -8.35 -5.83
CA PHE A 189 -7.43 -8.50 -6.35
C PHE A 189 -8.16 -7.17 -6.29
N SER A 190 -9.13 -7.03 -7.18
CA SER A 190 -10.11 -5.95 -7.16
C SER A 190 -11.49 -6.56 -6.98
N VAL A 191 -12.41 -5.84 -6.33
CA VAL A 191 -13.78 -6.30 -6.14
C VAL A 191 -14.56 -6.17 -7.45
N SER A 192 -15.21 -7.24 -7.89
CA SER A 192 -16.08 -7.30 -9.06
C SER A 192 -17.24 -6.33 -8.88
N GLY A 193 -17.41 -5.45 -9.87
CA GLY A 193 -18.32 -4.30 -9.81
C GLY A 193 -18.04 -3.30 -8.69
N ARG A 194 -16.78 -3.20 -8.26
CA ARG A 194 -16.17 -2.08 -7.52
C ARG A 194 -16.36 -2.06 -6.00
N THR A 195 -15.41 -1.47 -5.28
CA THR A 195 -15.31 -1.58 -3.80
C THR A 195 -16.42 -0.85 -3.05
N ARG A 196 -17.03 0.17 -3.65
CA ARG A 196 -18.18 0.88 -3.07
C ARG A 196 -19.37 -0.03 -2.75
N ARG A 197 -19.53 -1.15 -3.46
CA ARG A 197 -20.65 -2.09 -3.22
C ARG A 197 -20.58 -2.80 -1.87
N VAL A 198 -19.39 -2.98 -1.30
CA VAL A 198 -19.23 -3.53 0.05
C VAL A 198 -19.98 -2.62 1.04
N GLN A 199 -19.80 -1.32 0.89
CA GLN A 199 -20.43 -0.35 1.77
C GLN A 199 -21.91 -0.16 1.44
N GLU A 200 -22.32 -0.09 0.17
CA GLU A 200 -23.73 0.04 -0.23
C GLU A 200 -24.59 -1.13 0.26
N ARG A 201 -24.09 -2.37 0.17
CA ARG A 201 -24.83 -3.55 0.65
C ARG A 201 -24.89 -3.61 2.19
N THR A 202 -23.89 -3.04 2.87
CA THR A 202 -23.90 -2.92 4.34
C THR A 202 -24.79 -1.76 4.82
N THR A 203 -24.83 -0.64 4.10
CA THR A 203 -25.58 0.58 4.49
C THR A 203 -27.03 0.63 4.04
N GLY A 204 -27.50 -0.36 3.26
CA GLY A 204 -28.95 -0.62 3.12
C GLY A 204 -29.69 -0.80 4.47
N LEU A 205 -28.95 -0.85 5.58
CA LEU A 205 -29.41 -0.97 6.96
C LEU A 205 -29.36 0.34 7.79
N CYS A 206 -28.98 1.51 7.26
CA CYS A 206 -28.69 2.70 8.09
C CYS A 206 -29.16 4.05 7.47
N CYS A 207 -29.83 4.91 8.27
CA CYS A 207 -30.45 6.19 7.85
C CYS A 207 -29.46 7.40 7.73
N ASP A 208 -29.71 8.33 6.80
CA ASP A 208 -28.80 9.39 6.28
C ASP A 208 -28.81 10.76 7.00
N GLY A 209 -27.69 11.51 6.89
CA GLY A 209 -27.69 12.99 6.89
C GLY A 209 -27.01 13.75 8.04
N HIS A 210 -26.52 13.09 9.09
CA HIS A 210 -26.00 13.78 10.28
C HIS A 210 -24.47 13.90 10.30
N MET A 211 -23.98 15.15 10.20
CA MET A 211 -22.62 15.49 10.61
C MET A 211 -22.60 15.63 12.14
N ALA A 212 -21.79 14.82 12.83
CA ALA A 212 -21.62 14.94 14.28
C ALA A 212 -20.90 16.26 14.59
N GLY A 213 -21.64 17.27 15.03
CA GLY A 213 -21.11 18.61 15.36
C GLY A 213 -20.75 18.81 16.84
N ARG A 214 -21.25 17.95 17.73
CA ARG A 214 -20.98 18.02 19.17
C ARG A 214 -21.22 16.66 19.82
N VAL A 215 -20.23 16.16 20.53
CA VAL A 215 -20.36 15.05 21.48
C VAL A 215 -20.30 15.70 22.86
N GLN A 216 -21.35 15.54 23.68
CA GLN A 216 -21.37 16.06 25.06
C GLN A 216 -20.54 15.18 25.99
#